data_AF-A0A9E2JE09-F1
#
_entry.id   AF-A0A9E2JE09-F1
#
_cell.length_a   1.000
_cell.length_b   1.000
_cell.length_c   1.000
_cell.angle_alpha   90.00
_cell.angle_beta   90.00
_cell.angle_gamma   90.00
#
_symmetry.space_group_name_H-M   'P 1'
#
loop_
_entity.id
_entity.type
_entity.pdbx_description
1 polymer ?
#
loop_
_entity_poly.entity_id
_entity_poly.type
_entity_poly.pdbx_seq_one_letter_code
_entity_poly.pdbx_strand_id
1 'polypeptide(L)' 'MPKGYEKMRDRFTADGMSERGAQKKAARIWNDQHPDKPVGRGEKKGGRKKSGAR' A
#
# COMPACT_ATOMS: atom_id res chain seq x y z
N MET A 1 -7.12 11.00 -1.34
CA MET A 1 -6.37 10.04 -0.50
C MET A 1 -6.35 10.57 0.94
N PRO A 2 -6.16 9.74 1.98
CA PRO A 2 -6.00 10.24 3.35
C PRO A 2 -4.75 11.13 3.48
N LYS A 3 -4.87 12.27 4.17
CA LYS A 3 -3.74 13.22 4.35
C LYS A 3 -2.49 12.57 4.96
N GLY A 4 -2.66 11.60 5.86
CA GLY A 4 -1.55 10.88 6.46
C GLY A 4 -0.84 9.91 5.50
N TYR A 5 -1.57 9.35 4.53
CA TYR A 5 -1.00 8.56 3.46
C TYR A 5 -0.16 9.43 2.51
N GLU A 6 -0.65 10.61 2.16
CA GLU A 6 0.05 11.54 1.26
C GLU A 6 1.39 11.97 1.85
N LYS A 7 1.43 12.34 3.14
CA LYS A 7 2.69 12.64 3.85
C LYS A 7 3.69 11.49 3.81
N MET A 8 3.24 10.24 3.95
CA MET A 8 4.12 9.08 3.87
C MET A 8 4.66 8.87 2.47
N ARG A 9 3.79 8.94 1.44
CA ARG A 9 4.20 8.83 0.04
C ARG A 9 5.25 9.89 -0.29
N ASP A 10 4.98 11.15 0.02
CA ASP A 10 5.89 12.26 -0.25
C ASP A 10 7.22 12.12 0.49
N ARG A 11 7.22 11.60 1.73
CA ARG A 11 8.46 11.31 2.45
C ARG A 11 9.31 10.24 1.76
N PHE A 12 8.70 9.18 1.24
CA PHE A 12 9.43 8.15 0.49
C PHE A 12 9.92 8.65 -0.87
N THR A 13 9.13 9.48 -1.56
CA THR A 13 9.57 10.12 -2.80
C THR A 13 10.77 11.05 -2.55
N ALA A 14 10.72 11.84 -1.48
CA ALA A 14 11.82 12.72 -1.06
C ALA A 14 13.08 11.94 -0.63
N ASP A 15 12.91 10.73 -0.11
CA ASP A 15 13.99 9.79 0.22
C ASP A 15 14.65 9.17 -1.04
N GLY A 16 14.18 9.51 -2.24
CA GLY A 16 14.70 9.02 -3.51
C GLY A 16 13.99 7.76 -4.04
N MET A 17 12.86 7.35 -3.44
CA MET A 17 12.04 6.30 -4.07
C MET A 17 11.32 6.82 -5.30
N SER A 18 11.23 5.97 -6.32
CA SER A 18 10.30 6.19 -7.43
C SER A 18 8.86 6.28 -6.90
N GLU A 19 8.05 7.17 -7.49
CA GLU A 19 6.67 7.42 -7.08
C GLU A 19 5.86 6.13 -6.89
N ARG A 20 6.02 5.15 -7.79
CA ARG A 20 5.35 3.84 -7.70
C ARG A 20 5.81 3.01 -6.51
N GLY A 21 7.08 3.11 -6.13
CA GLY A 21 7.66 2.45 -4.95
C GLY A 21 7.21 3.12 -3.66
N ALA A 22 7.25 4.45 -3.62
CA ALA A 22 6.74 5.26 -2.53
C ALA A 22 5.25 4.99 -2.27
N GLN A 23 4.44 4.93 -3.34
CA GLN A 23 3.01 4.63 -3.27
C GLN A 23 2.72 3.27 -2.65
N LYS A 24 3.46 2.21 -3.07
CA LYS A 24 3.32 0.85 -2.53
C LYS A 24 3.76 0.75 -1.07
N LYS A 25 4.89 1.37 -0.73
CA LYS A 25 5.44 1.36 0.64
C LYS A 25 4.53 2.12 1.60
N ALA A 26 4.09 3.32 1.22
CA ALA A 26 3.11 4.10 1.98
C ALA A 26 1.78 3.35 2.13
N ALA A 27 1.29 2.68 1.09
CA ALA A 27 0.05 1.92 1.16
C ALA A 27 0.16 0.75 2.13
N ARG A 28 1.28 0.02 2.11
CA ARG A 28 1.51 -1.10 3.04
C ARG A 28 1.51 -0.63 4.49
N ILE A 29 2.24 0.43 4.81
CA ILE A 29 2.36 0.97 6.17
C ILE A 29 1.03 1.59 6.63
N TRP A 30 0.32 2.28 5.75
CA TRP A 30 -0.99 2.85 6.06
C TRP A 30 -2.01 1.75 6.35
N ASN A 31 -2.07 0.71 5.52
CA ASN A 31 -3.06 -0.37 5.65
C ASN A 31 -2.82 -1.23 6.90
N ASP A 32 -1.56 -1.37 7.32
CA ASP A 32 -1.18 -2.04 8.57
C ASP A 32 -1.73 -1.27 9.79
N GLN A 33 -1.63 0.06 9.76
CA GLN A 33 -2.11 0.93 10.84
C GLN A 33 -3.62 1.23 10.76
N HIS A 34 -4.23 1.13 9.58
CA HIS A 34 -5.62 1.49 9.32
C HIS A 34 -6.34 0.34 8.60
N PRO A 35 -6.58 -0.79 9.30
CA PRO A 35 -7.26 -1.95 8.70
C PRO A 35 -8.66 -1.61 8.18
N ASP A 36 -9.36 -0.66 8.82
CA ASP A 36 -10.70 -0.20 8.44
C ASP A 36 -10.72 0.72 7.20
N LYS A 37 -9.59 1.36 6.87
CA LYS A 37 -9.49 2.36 5.78
C LYS A 37 -8.28 2.10 4.89
N PRO A 38 -8.25 0.97 4.16
CA PRO A 38 -7.12 0.64 3.31
C PRO A 38 -7.05 1.56 2.08
N VAL A 39 -5.83 1.91 1.70
CA VAL A 39 -5.50 2.72 0.52
C VAL A 39 -4.64 1.91 -0.45
N GLY A 40 -4.68 2.27 -1.73
CA GLY A 40 -3.90 1.59 -2.76
C GLY A 40 -4.35 0.15 -3.05
N ARG A 41 -5.48 -0.30 -2.48
CA ARG A 41 -6.13 -1.58 -2.78
C ARG A 41 -6.92 -1.50 -4.09
N GLY A 42 -6.26 -1.02 -5.14
CA GLY A 42 -6.79 -0.89 -6.49
C GLY A 42 -6.32 -2.01 -7.42
N GLU A 43 -6.09 -3.22 -6.91
CA GLU A 43 -6.17 -4.45 -7.71
C GLU A 43 -6.30 -5.66 -6.77
N LYS A 44 -7.53 -6.08 -6.49
CA LYS A 44 -7.77 -7.51 -6.22
C LYS A 44 -7.55 -8.26 -7.55
N LYS A 45 -6.32 -8.33 -8.07
CA LYS A 45 -5.96 -9.38 -9.03
C LYS A 45 -5.38 -10.53 -8.22
N GLY A 46 -6.05 -11.67 -8.31
CA GLY A 46 -5.67 -12.88 -7.64
C GLY A 46 -6.39 -13.04 -6.32
N GLY A 47 -7.59 -13.60 -6.39
CA GLY A 47 -7.94 -14.57 -5.37
C GLY A 47 -6.77 -15.52 -5.25
N ARG A 48 -6.03 -15.47 -4.15
CA ARG A 48 -5.25 -16.62 -3.72
C ARG A 48 -6.29 -17.64 -3.30
N LYS A 49 -6.89 -18.31 -4.31
CA LYS A 49 -7.53 -19.61 -4.14
C LYS A 49 -6.48 -20.38 -3.36
N LYS A 50 -6.81 -20.66 -2.11
CA LYS A 50 -6.03 -21.51 -1.22
C LYS A 50 -6.05 -22.87 -1.90
N SER A 51 -5.14 -23.09 -2.85
CA SER A 51 -4.78 -24.42 -3.30
C SER A 51 -4.08 -25.05 -2.11
N GLY A 52 -4.88 -25.65 -1.23
CA GLY A 52 -4.41 -26.72 -0.36
C GLY A 52 -3.91 -27.82 -1.28
N ALA A 53 -2.61 -27.85 -1.47
CA ALA A 53 -1.89 -28.98 -2.02
C ALA A 53 -0.93 -29.42 -0.93
N ARG A 54 -1.35 -30.44 -0.20
CA ARG A 54 -0.58 -31.51 0.46
C ARG A 54 -1.56 -32.35 1.25
#